data_AF-A0A821H353-F1
#
_entry.id   AF-A0A821H353-F1
#
_cell.length_a   1.000
_cell.length_b   1.000
_cell.length_c   1.000
_cell.angle_alpha   90.00
_cell.angle_beta   90.00
_cell.angle_gamma   90.00
#
_symmetry.space_group_name_H-M   'P 1'
#
loop_
_entity.id
_entity.type
_entity.pdbx_description
1 polymer ?
#
loop_
_entity_poly.entity_id
_entity_poly.type
_entity_poly.pdbx_seq_one_letter_code
_entity_poly.pdbx_strand_id
1 'polypeptide(L)' 'DNRRIHGMTIDTITRLARLVLDTNCFVYDNKYYQQIRGGAMGSPFTMTLANVYMWEWEQTLLEYQRSHNEMYGR' A
#
# COMPACT_ATOMS: atom_id res chain seq x y z
N ASP A 1 5.16 16.30 13.74
CA ASP A 1 6.48 15.70 13.48
C ASP A 1 7.13 16.45 12.33
N ASN A 2 8.27 17.13 12.55
CA ASN A 2 8.87 18.06 11.58
C ASN A 2 9.90 17.37 10.65
N ARG A 3 9.82 16.05 10.54
CA ARG A 3 10.69 15.23 9.70
C ARG A 3 10.38 15.53 8.23
N ARG A 4 11.39 16.01 7.51
CA ARG A 4 11.32 16.31 6.08
C ARG A 4 12.18 15.31 5.32
N ILE A 5 11.61 14.67 4.30
CA ILE A 5 12.31 13.80 3.37
C ILE A 5 12.41 14.55 2.06
N HIS A 6 13.64 14.81 1.59
CA HIS A 6 13.89 15.60 0.37
C HIS A 6 13.07 16.92 0.30
N GLY A 7 12.93 17.60 1.44
CA GLY A 7 12.17 18.86 1.54
C GLY A 7 10.66 18.71 1.70
N MET A 8 10.08 17.51 1.56
CA MET A 8 8.65 17.25 1.80
C MET A 8 8.38 16.76 3.21
N THR A 9 7.28 17.19 3.82
CA THR A 9 6.83 16.64 5.11
C THR A 9 6.17 15.28 4.90
N ILE A 10 6.18 14.45 5.95
CA ILE A 10 5.45 13.16 5.94
C ILE A 10 3.96 13.36 5.67
N ASP A 11 3.37 14.45 6.18
CA ASP A 11 1.96 14.80 5.90
C ASP A 11 1.72 15.01 4.41
N THR A 12 2.57 15.78 3.72
CA THR A 12 2.47 15.97 2.27
C THR A 12 2.57 14.65 1.52
N ILE A 13 3.54 13.79 1.86
CA ILE A 13 3.71 12.48 1.22
C ILE A 13 2.45 11.62 1.45
N THR A 14 1.89 11.64 2.65
CA THR A 14 0.67 10.89 3.00
C THR A 14 -0.55 11.40 2.23
N ARG A 15 -0.68 12.72 2.06
CA ARG A 15 -1.77 13.33 1.28
C ARG A 15 -1.66 13.01 -0.21
N LEU A 16 -0.45 13.02 -0.76
CA LEU A 16 -0.20 12.60 -2.15
C LEU A 16 -0.50 11.11 -2.34
N ALA A 17 -0.13 10.27 -1.37
CA ALA A 17 -0.44 8.85 -1.38
C ALA A 17 -1.94 8.58 -1.42
N ARG A 18 -2.70 9.27 -0.55
CA ARG A 18 -4.17 9.20 -0.51
C ARG A 18 -4.78 9.67 -1.82
N LEU A 19 -4.30 10.79 -2.37
CA LEU A 19 -4.79 11.29 -3.64
C LEU A 19 -4.70 10.22 -4.74
N VAL A 20 -3.55 9.54 -4.88
CA VAL A 20 -3.38 8.48 -5.88
C VAL A 20 -4.32 7.30 -5.67
N LEU A 21 -4.58 6.91 -4.42
CA LEU A 21 -5.49 5.81 -4.09
C LEU A 21 -6.96 6.20 -4.28
N ASP A 22 -7.34 7.41 -3.88
CA ASP A 22 -8.72 7.90 -3.91
C ASP A 22 -9.15 8.31 -5.32
N THR A 23 -8.23 8.79 -6.16
CA THR A 23 -8.52 9.15 -7.56
C THR A 23 -8.21 8.02 -8.55
N ASN A 24 -8.15 6.78 -8.06
CA ASN A 24 -7.87 5.63 -8.90
C ASN A 24 -9.09 5.26 -9.75
N CYS A 25 -9.03 5.57 -11.04
CA CYS A 25 -10.10 5.31 -12.00
C CYS A 25 -9.61 4.46 -13.18
N PHE A 26 -10.48 3.59 -13.70
CA PHE A 26 -10.20 2.76 -14.86
C PHE A 26 -11.40 2.71 -15.82
N VAL A 27 -11.12 2.35 -17.08
CA VAL A 27 -12.14 2.21 -18.12
C VAL A 27 -12.36 0.74 -18.42
N TYR A 28 -13.62 0.33 -18.45
CA TYR A 28 -14.03 -1.01 -18.86
C TYR A 28 -15.40 -0.92 -19.54
N ASP A 29 -15.62 -1.66 -20.63
CA ASP A 29 -16.91 -1.65 -21.35
C ASP A 29 -17.43 -0.22 -21.65
N ASN A 30 -16.54 0.65 -22.14
CA ASN A 30 -16.84 2.04 -22.46
C ASN A 30 -17.46 2.86 -21.30
N LYS A 31 -17.21 2.44 -20.05
CA LYS A 31 -17.66 3.08 -18.82
C LYS A 31 -16.47 3.37 -17.91
N TYR A 32 -16.61 4.42 -17.10
CA TYR A 32 -15.62 4.83 -16.12
C TYR A 32 -15.98 4.28 -14.75
N TYR A 33 -15.00 3.69 -14.06
CA TYR A 33 -15.15 3.15 -12.72
C TYR A 33 -14.09 3.73 -11.81
N GLN A 34 -14.46 4.01 -10.58
CA GLN A 34 -13.53 4.32 -9.50
C GLN A 34 -13.26 3.05 -8.72
N GLN A 35 -11.99 2.72 -8.54
CA GLN A 35 -11.59 1.61 -7.69
C GLN A 35 -11.63 2.05 -6.23
N ILE A 36 -12.64 1.59 -5.50
CA ILE A 36 -12.88 1.97 -4.09
C ILE A 36 -12.02 1.18 -3.08
N ARG A 37 -11.32 0.13 -3.52
CA ARG A 37 -10.52 -0.75 -2.67
C ARG A 37 -9.23 -1.19 -3.35
N GLY A 38 -8.13 -1.16 -2.61
CA GLY A 38 -6.79 -1.43 -3.15
C GLY A 38 -6.28 -0.30 -4.03
N GLY A 39 -5.29 -0.58 -4.89
CA GLY A 39 -4.82 0.35 -5.91
C GLY A 39 -4.72 -0.30 -7.29
N ALA A 40 -4.46 0.49 -8.33
CA ALA A 40 -4.37 0.02 -9.69
C ALA A 40 -3.24 -1.01 -9.86
N MET A 41 -3.57 -2.18 -10.40
CA MET A 41 -2.57 -3.15 -10.80
C MET A 41 -1.71 -2.57 -11.93
N GLY A 42 -0.39 -2.66 -11.80
CA GLY A 42 0.57 -2.05 -12.74
C GLY A 42 1.00 -0.61 -12.36
N SER A 43 0.40 0.00 -11.34
CA SER A 43 0.91 1.27 -10.80
C SER A 43 2.20 1.03 -9.99
N PRO A 44 3.33 1.70 -10.32
CA PRO A 44 4.58 1.55 -9.57
C PRO A 44 4.43 2.02 -8.12
N PHE A 45 3.57 3.02 -7.90
CA PHE A 45 3.28 3.53 -6.57
C PHE A 45 2.46 2.53 -5.75
N THR A 46 1.41 1.94 -6.35
CA THR A 46 0.59 0.92 -5.68
C THR A 46 1.41 -0.30 -5.30
N MET A 47 2.33 -0.75 -6.15
CA MET A 47 3.23 -1.86 -5.83
C MET A 47 4.11 -1.55 -4.61
N THR A 48 4.64 -0.34 -4.53
CA THR A 48 5.47 0.09 -3.40
C THR A 48 4.66 0.13 -2.10
N LEU A 49 3.46 0.71 -2.14
CA LEU A 49 2.55 0.73 -1.00
C LEU A 49 2.12 -0.67 -0.57
N ALA A 50 1.87 -1.57 -1.52
CA ALA A 50 1.53 -2.96 -1.24
C ALA A 50 2.66 -3.65 -0.47
N ASN A 51 3.92 -3.44 -0.85
CA ASN A 51 5.06 -4.00 -0.13
C ASN A 51 5.17 -3.48 1.31
N VAL A 52 4.94 -2.18 1.53
CA VAL A 52 4.93 -1.59 2.89
C VAL A 52 3.79 -2.18 3.72
N TYR A 53 2.58 -2.25 3.14
CA TYR A 53 1.42 -2.82 3.81
C TYR A 53 1.62 -4.30 4.15
N MET A 54 2.10 -5.10 3.20
CA MET A 54 2.38 -6.52 3.39
C MET A 54 3.44 -6.72 4.46
N TRP A 55 4.52 -5.93 4.45
CA TRP A 55 5.54 -6.00 5.48
C TRP A 55 4.96 -5.81 6.89
N GLU A 56 4.11 -4.80 7.11
CA GLU A 56 3.48 -4.59 8.43
C GLU A 56 2.48 -5.70 8.78
N TRP A 57 1.64 -6.09 7.82
CA TRP A 57 0.63 -7.14 8.04
C TRP A 57 1.25 -8.50 8.36
N GLU A 58 2.34 -8.86 7.66
CA GLU A 58 3.04 -10.13 7.84
C GLU A 58 3.69 -10.25 9.23
N GLN A 59 4.02 -9.15 9.93
CA GLN A 59 4.68 -9.23 11.23
C GLN A 59 3.87 -10.04 12.25
N THR A 60 2.55 -9.86 12.28
CA THR A 60 1.68 -10.60 13.22
C THR A 60 1.68 -12.11 12.90
N LEU A 61 1.67 -12.44 11.61
CA LEU A 61 1.74 -13.83 11.15
C LEU A 61 3.10 -14.46 11.50
N LEU A 62 4.19 -13.74 11.25
CA LEU A 62 5.54 -14.19 11.56
C LEU A 62 5.73 -14.41 13.08
N GLU A 63 5.17 -13.54 13.92
CA GLU A 63 5.17 -13.72 15.37
C GLU A 63 4.42 -14.98 15.81
N TYR A 64 3.21 -15.19 15.26
CA TYR A 64 2.42 -16.39 15.51
C TYR A 64 3.18 -17.66 15.13
N GLN A 65 3.77 -17.70 13.95
CA GLN A 65 4.49 -18.87 13.45
C GLN A 65 5.77 -19.16 14.25
N ARG A 66 6.52 -18.13 14.64
CA ARG A 66 7.67 -18.28 15.55
C ARG A 66 7.27 -18.95 16.87
N SER A 67 6.10 -18.61 17.41
CA SER A 67 5.62 -19.20 18.67
C SER A 67 5.15 -20.65 18.54
N HIS A 68 4.71 -21.08 17.35
CA HIS A 68 4.21 -22.44 17.08
C HIS A 68 5.25 -23.33 16.39
N ASN A 69 6.47 -22.84 16.19
CA ASN A 69 7.56 -23.55 15.50
C ASN A 69 7.18 -23.95 14.05
N GLU A 70 6.32 -23.15 13.41
CA GLU A 70 5.88 -23.30 12.02
C GLU A 70 6.80 -22.50 11.09
N MET A 71 7.07 -23.00 9.88
CA MET A 71 7.84 -22.26 8.88
C MET A 71 6.93 -21.54 7.89
N TYR A 72 7.15 -20.23 7.70
CA TYR A 72 6.55 -19.46 6.60
C TYR A 72 7.27 -19.78 5.29
N GLY A 73 6.52 -20.03 4.22
CA GLY A 73 7.07 -20.03 2.85
C GLY A 73 7.93 -21.24 2.46
N ARG A 74 7.74 -22.41 3.08
CA ARG A 74 8.28 -23.69 2.63
C ARG A 74 7.21 -24.75 2.49
#